data_AF-A0AAE4BUN5-F1
#
_entry.id   AF-A0AAE4BUN5-F1
#
_cell.length_a   1.000
_cell.length_b   1.000
_cell.length_c   1.000
_cell.angle_alpha   90.00
_cell.angle_beta   90.00
_cell.angle_gamma   90.00
#
_symmetry.space_group_name_H-M   'P 1'
#
loop_
_entity.id
_entity.type
_entity.pdbx_description
1 polymer ?
#
loop_
_entity_poly.entity_id
_entity_poly.type
_entity_poly.pdbx_seq_one_letter_code
_entity_poly.pdbx_strand_id
1 'polypeptide(L)'
;MSSNFKYIIDILIENSSTIISDVWGFNITFLGISLTIFTVIYSFIVNKLDELNLNAEEIKKGNNSPIVEIKQNLLENNILSLRRMNRHFIVIILITFVLSIVSFLSKYLYLFSDYYEQRVVVFLLISTFFSSLYIFYMLMKLIFRYSKLMKNL
;
A
#
# COMPACT_ATOMS: atom_id res chain seq x y z
N MET A 1 -15.39 -37.36 -1.10
CA MET A 1 -14.86 -35.98 -0.93
C MET A 1 -14.87 -35.15 -2.23
N SER A 2 -15.41 -35.65 -3.37
CA SER A 2 -15.29 -34.98 -4.67
C SER A 2 -16.52 -34.21 -5.19
N SER A 3 -17.72 -34.40 -4.61
CA SER A 3 -18.94 -33.74 -5.12
C SER A 3 -18.98 -32.23 -4.83
N ASN A 4 -18.70 -31.83 -3.58
CA ASN A 4 -18.78 -30.43 -3.17
C ASN A 4 -17.66 -29.58 -3.79
N PHE A 5 -16.47 -30.15 -3.97
CA PHE A 5 -15.34 -29.43 -4.56
C PHE A 5 -15.56 -29.17 -6.05
N LYS A 6 -16.12 -30.14 -6.78
CA LYS A 6 -16.47 -29.98 -8.19
C LYS A 6 -17.58 -28.94 -8.37
N TYR A 7 -18.59 -28.97 -7.51
CA TYR A 7 -19.67 -27.97 -7.50
C TYR A 7 -19.14 -26.52 -7.29
N ILE A 8 -18.20 -26.33 -6.36
CA ILE A 8 -17.58 -25.00 -6.15
C ILE A 8 -16.80 -24.55 -7.38
N ILE A 9 -16.07 -25.47 -8.03
CA ILE A 9 -15.33 -25.18 -9.27
C ILE A 9 -16.28 -24.79 -10.40
N ASP A 10 -17.38 -25.52 -10.58
CA ASP A 10 -18.35 -25.26 -11.64
C ASP A 10 -18.98 -23.86 -11.48
N ILE A 11 -19.31 -23.46 -10.25
CA ILE A 11 -19.77 -22.09 -9.92
C ILE A 11 -18.72 -21.03 -10.24
N LEU A 12 -17.44 -21.30 -9.97
CA LEU A 12 -16.34 -20.36 -10.23
C LEU A 12 -16.12 -20.12 -11.71
N ILE A 13 -16.30 -21.14 -12.55
CA ILE A 13 -16.23 -21.02 -14.01
C ILE A 13 -17.40 -20.19 -14.51
N GLU A 14 -18.61 -20.51 -14.08
CA GLU A 14 -19.83 -19.83 -14.53
C GLU A 14 -19.79 -18.32 -14.23
N ASN A 15 -19.17 -17.94 -13.10
CA ASN A 15 -19.09 -16.56 -12.63
C ASN A 15 -17.72 -15.90 -12.83
N SER A 16 -16.81 -16.51 -13.59
CA SER A 16 -15.41 -16.09 -13.72
C SER A 16 -15.28 -14.62 -14.14
N SER A 17 -16.03 -14.20 -15.14
CA SER A 17 -15.99 -12.85 -15.70
C SER A 17 -16.42 -11.77 -14.70
N THR A 18 -17.47 -12.05 -13.90
CA THR A 18 -17.94 -11.18 -12.82
C THR A 18 -16.90 -11.08 -11.72
N ILE A 19 -16.36 -12.22 -11.28
CA ILE A 19 -15.33 -12.27 -10.24
C ILE A 19 -14.07 -11.49 -10.66
N ILE A 20 -13.60 -11.67 -11.89
CA ILE A 20 -12.45 -10.92 -12.41
C ILE A 20 -12.75 -9.42 -12.45
N SER A 21 -13.97 -9.03 -12.81
CA SER A 21 -14.40 -7.64 -12.83
C SER A 21 -14.41 -7.01 -11.44
N ASP A 22 -14.90 -7.74 -10.44
CA ASP A 22 -14.92 -7.28 -9.05
C ASP A 22 -13.49 -7.18 -8.49
N VAL A 23 -12.66 -8.19 -8.74
CA VAL A 23 -11.24 -8.18 -8.34
C VAL A 23 -10.49 -7.01 -8.98
N TRP A 24 -10.75 -6.72 -10.25
CA TRP A 24 -10.22 -5.54 -10.93
C TRP A 24 -10.63 -4.25 -10.20
N GLY A 25 -11.92 -4.11 -9.89
CA GLY A 25 -12.45 -2.98 -9.14
C GLY A 25 -11.76 -2.79 -7.79
N PHE A 26 -11.65 -3.85 -7.00
CA PHE A 26 -10.94 -3.82 -5.71
C PHE A 26 -9.48 -3.38 -5.85
N ASN A 27 -8.74 -3.94 -6.82
CA ASN A 27 -7.34 -3.59 -7.04
C ASN A 27 -7.17 -2.11 -7.45
N ILE A 28 -8.08 -1.56 -8.27
CA ILE A 28 -8.10 -0.13 -8.62
C ILE A 28 -8.42 0.74 -7.39
N THR A 29 -9.38 0.34 -6.56
CA THR A 29 -9.67 1.06 -5.30
C THR A 29 -8.46 1.07 -4.38
N PHE A 30 -7.81 -0.07 -4.19
CA PHE A 30 -6.61 -0.19 -3.36
C PHE A 30 -5.42 0.61 -3.91
N LEU A 31 -5.28 0.68 -5.24
CA LEU A 31 -4.31 1.55 -5.90
C LEU A 31 -4.56 3.02 -5.53
N GLY A 32 -5.81 3.50 -5.64
CA GLY A 32 -6.18 4.87 -5.30
C GLY A 32 -5.95 5.22 -3.83
N ILE A 33 -6.34 4.31 -2.91
CA ILE A 33 -6.09 4.47 -1.47
C ILE A 33 -4.58 4.56 -1.20
N SER A 34 -3.79 3.67 -1.78
CA SER A 34 -2.35 3.62 -1.56
C SER A 34 -1.63 4.84 -2.12
N LEU A 35 -2.05 5.34 -3.30
CA LEU A 35 -1.57 6.60 -3.88
C LEU A 35 -1.87 7.78 -2.97
N THR A 36 -3.09 7.85 -2.42
CA THR A 36 -3.49 8.93 -1.50
C THR A 36 -2.64 8.93 -0.23
N ILE A 37 -2.39 7.77 0.35
CA ILE A 37 -1.57 7.68 1.56
C ILE A 37 -0.10 7.99 1.24
N PHE A 38 0.40 7.51 0.10
CA PHE A 38 1.73 7.82 -0.39
C PHE A 38 1.94 9.34 -0.52
N THR A 39 1.00 10.05 -1.15
CA THR A 39 1.12 11.52 -1.32
C THR A 39 1.07 12.25 0.01
N VAL A 40 0.21 11.83 0.94
CA VAL A 40 0.15 12.39 2.30
C VAL A 40 1.45 12.16 3.06
N ILE A 41 2.00 10.95 3.06
CA ILE A 41 3.28 10.68 3.74
C ILE A 41 4.42 11.46 3.07
N TYR A 42 4.40 11.56 1.74
CA TYR A 42 5.39 12.31 0.99
C TYR A 42 5.39 13.79 1.34
N SER A 43 4.22 14.43 1.42
CA SER A 43 4.13 15.85 1.82
C SER A 43 4.65 16.08 3.23
N PHE A 44 4.34 15.18 4.18
CA PHE A 44 4.91 15.25 5.53
C PHE A 44 6.44 15.10 5.55
N ILE A 45 7.01 14.24 4.71
CA ILE A 45 8.47 14.09 4.59
C ILE A 45 9.10 15.40 4.11
N VAL A 46 8.53 16.02 3.06
CA VAL A 46 9.04 17.29 2.52
C VAL A 46 8.97 18.39 3.57
N ASN A 47 7.83 18.57 4.23
CA ASN A 47 7.68 19.58 5.29
C ASN A 47 8.69 19.39 6.44
N LYS A 48 8.98 18.14 6.82
CA LYS A 48 9.95 17.85 7.89
C LYS A 48 11.40 18.04 7.44
N LEU A 49 11.70 17.83 6.15
CA LEU A 49 13.02 18.15 5.59
C LEU A 49 13.27 19.66 5.57
N ASP A 50 12.26 20.46 5.25
CA ASP A 50 12.38 21.93 5.31
C ASP A 50 12.63 22.42 6.74
N GLU A 51 11.92 21.86 7.74
CA GLU A 51 12.18 22.14 9.16
C GLU A 51 13.61 21.78 9.58
N LEU A 52 14.15 20.68 9.05
CA LEU A 52 15.51 20.26 9.32
C LEU A 52 16.55 21.21 8.70
N ASN A 53 16.31 21.69 7.47
CA ASN A 53 17.18 22.65 6.81
C ASN A 53 17.21 23.99 7.57
N LEU A 54 16.06 24.46 8.06
CA LEU A 54 15.97 25.67 8.89
C LEU A 54 16.78 25.53 10.19
N ASN A 55 16.64 24.41 10.90
CA ASN A 55 17.42 24.16 12.12
C ASN A 55 18.93 24.11 11.81
N ALA A 56 19.33 23.51 10.69
CA ALA A 56 20.73 23.47 10.27
C ALA A 56 21.31 24.86 9.96
N GLU A 57 20.50 25.78 9.46
CA GLU A 57 20.90 27.19 9.27
C GLU A 57 21.05 27.94 10.61
N GLU A 58 20.20 27.67 11.60
CA GLU A 58 20.34 28.26 12.94
C GLU A 58 21.61 27.79 13.66
N ILE A 59 21.96 26.51 13.53
CA ILE A 59 23.21 25.95 14.04
C ILE A 59 24.42 26.64 13.38
N LYS A 60 24.40 26.81 12.05
CA LYS A 60 25.44 27.53 11.31
C LYS A 60 25.60 29.00 11.75
N LYS A 61 24.52 29.62 12.23
CA LYS A 61 24.52 30.98 12.80
C LYS A 61 25.04 31.05 14.24
N GLY A 62 25.50 29.93 14.81
CA GLY A 62 26.15 29.87 16.12
C GLY A 62 25.26 29.36 17.25
N ASN A 63 24.03 28.93 16.98
CA ASN A 63 23.11 28.41 18.00
C ASN A 63 23.32 26.90 18.25
N ASN A 64 24.48 26.55 18.81
CA ASN A 64 24.86 25.16 19.10
C ASN A 64 24.44 24.73 20.52
N SER A 65 23.15 24.87 20.84
CA SER A 65 22.65 24.35 22.11
C SER A 65 22.40 22.83 22.02
N PRO A 66 22.62 22.06 23.11
CA PRO A 66 22.33 20.62 23.15
C PRO A 66 20.86 20.29 22.81
N ILE A 67 19.96 21.23 23.09
CA ILE A 67 18.52 21.11 22.82
C ILE A 67 18.26 21.08 21.30
N VAL A 68 18.99 21.90 20.54
CA VAL A 68 18.85 21.97 19.07
C VAL A 68 19.36 20.68 18.43
N GLU A 69 20.48 20.13 18.92
CA GLU A 69 21.04 18.85 18.44
C GLU A 69 20.09 17.67 18.71
N ILE A 70 19.50 17.59 19.91
CA ILE A 70 18.50 16.56 20.24
C ILE A 70 17.27 16.70 19.33
N LYS A 71 16.77 17.92 19.12
CA LYS A 71 15.61 18.17 18.25
C LYS A 71 15.89 17.73 16.81
N GLN A 72 17.09 18.00 16.31
CA GLN A 72 17.51 17.59 14.96
C GLN A 72 17.57 16.07 14.82
N ASN A 73 18.19 15.37 15.77
CA ASN A 73 18.23 13.90 15.80
C ASN A 73 16.82 13.27 15.84
N LEU A 74 15.88 13.87 16.57
CA LEU A 74 14.48 13.41 16.60
C LEU A 74 13.78 13.63 15.26
N LEU A 75 14.00 14.78 14.61
CA LEU A 75 13.49 15.10 13.28
C LEU A 75 14.01 14.12 12.22
N GLU A 76 15.30 13.84 12.19
CA GLU A 76 15.91 12.87 11.27
C GLU A 76 15.32 11.47 11.44
N ASN A 77 15.23 11.00 12.67
CA ASN A 77 14.64 9.69 12.97
C ASN A 77 13.18 9.59 12.51
N ASN A 78 12.41 10.68 12.66
CA ASN A 78 11.04 10.76 12.18
C ASN A 78 10.95 10.66 10.66
N ILE A 79 11.78 11.44 9.95
CA ILE A 79 11.87 11.44 8.47
C ILE A 79 12.27 10.05 7.96
N LEU A 80 13.31 9.44 8.53
CA LEU A 80 13.77 8.10 8.14
C LEU A 80 12.67 7.05 8.32
N SER A 81 11.91 7.13 9.42
CA SER A 81 10.81 6.22 9.65
C SER A 81 9.62 6.48 8.72
N LEU A 82 9.28 7.74 8.38
CA LEU A 82 8.26 8.06 7.37
C LEU A 82 8.69 7.56 5.97
N ARG A 83 9.94 7.76 5.60
CA ARG A 83 10.51 7.28 4.33
C ARG A 83 10.44 5.76 4.21
N ARG A 84 10.73 5.02 5.30
CA ARG A 84 10.56 3.56 5.35
C ARG A 84 9.12 3.14 5.11
N MET A 85 8.16 3.80 5.75
CA MET A 85 6.74 3.53 5.52
C MET A 85 6.31 3.86 4.10
N ASN A 86 6.76 5.00 3.55
CA ASN A 86 6.42 5.41 2.20
C ASN A 86 6.90 4.39 1.15
N ARG A 87 8.07 3.76 1.39
CA ARG A 87 8.58 2.69 0.53
C ARG A 87 7.64 1.49 0.46
N HIS A 88 6.99 1.12 1.56
CA HIS A 88 6.00 0.04 1.56
C HIS A 88 4.78 0.41 0.69
N PHE A 89 4.31 1.66 0.74
CA PHE A 89 3.22 2.11 -0.13
C PHE A 89 3.60 2.09 -1.61
N ILE A 90 4.84 2.41 -1.98
CA ILE A 90 5.32 2.26 -3.36
C ILE A 90 5.20 0.79 -3.81
N VAL A 91 5.62 -0.16 -2.98
CA VAL A 91 5.52 -1.60 -3.31
C VAL A 91 4.06 -2.03 -3.47
N ILE A 92 3.18 -1.57 -2.57
CA ILE A 92 1.73 -1.85 -2.66
C ILE A 92 1.16 -1.32 -3.98
N ILE A 93 1.47 -0.06 -4.33
CA ILE A 93 1.02 0.59 -5.57
C ILE A 93 1.43 -0.24 -6.79
N LEU A 94 2.69 -0.69 -6.84
CA LEU A 94 3.18 -1.50 -7.96
C LEU A 94 2.44 -2.84 -8.05
N ILE A 95 2.25 -3.52 -6.92
CA ILE A 95 1.55 -4.81 -6.89
C ILE A 95 0.08 -4.66 -7.31
N THR A 96 -0.65 -3.70 -6.75
CA THR A 96 -2.07 -3.50 -7.08
C THR A 96 -2.25 -3.01 -8.52
N PHE A 97 -1.32 -2.21 -9.03
CA PHE A 97 -1.31 -1.81 -10.43
C PHE A 97 -1.09 -3.01 -11.36
N VAL A 98 -0.08 -3.85 -11.11
CA VAL A 98 0.16 -5.07 -11.90
C VAL A 98 -1.04 -6.01 -11.84
N LEU A 99 -1.60 -6.25 -10.65
CA LEU A 99 -2.80 -7.08 -10.50
C LEU A 99 -3.99 -6.51 -11.28
N SER A 100 -4.20 -5.20 -11.25
CA SER A 100 -5.27 -4.56 -12.02
C SER A 100 -5.08 -4.72 -13.53
N ILE A 101 -3.84 -4.63 -14.05
CA ILE A 101 -3.56 -4.91 -15.46
C ILE A 101 -3.83 -6.37 -15.78
N VAL A 102 -3.37 -7.30 -14.95
CA VAL A 102 -3.59 -8.74 -15.17
C VAL A 102 -5.09 -9.06 -15.17
N SER A 103 -5.87 -8.54 -14.23
CA SER A 103 -7.33 -8.73 -14.20
C SER A 103 -8.00 -8.14 -15.45
N PHE A 104 -7.59 -6.94 -15.88
CA PHE A 104 -8.11 -6.32 -17.08
C PHE A 104 -7.82 -7.18 -18.33
N LEU A 105 -6.56 -7.57 -18.53
CA LEU A 105 -6.17 -8.40 -19.66
C LEU A 105 -6.85 -9.76 -19.65
N SER A 106 -7.00 -10.38 -18.47
CA SER A 106 -7.66 -11.68 -18.32
C SER A 106 -9.14 -11.63 -18.73
N LYS A 107 -9.83 -10.51 -18.44
CA LYS A 107 -11.22 -10.30 -18.85
C LYS A 107 -11.39 -10.12 -20.36
N TYR A 108 -10.50 -9.35 -21.00
CA TYR A 108 -10.72 -8.91 -22.39
C TYR A 108 -10.07 -9.81 -23.43
N LEU A 109 -8.99 -10.50 -23.11
CA LEU A 109 -8.23 -11.24 -24.12
C LEU A 109 -8.68 -12.71 -24.27
N TYR A 110 -9.67 -13.20 -23.49
CA TYR A 110 -10.14 -14.60 -23.52
C TYR A 110 -8.97 -15.60 -23.64
N LEU A 111 -7.85 -15.30 -22.97
CA LEU A 111 -6.55 -15.93 -23.22
C LEU A 111 -6.47 -17.38 -22.73
N PHE A 112 -7.51 -17.87 -22.05
CA PHE A 112 -7.45 -19.07 -21.26
C PHE A 112 -8.61 -20.01 -21.60
N SER A 113 -8.29 -21.25 -21.94
CA SER A 113 -9.26 -22.36 -21.93
C SER A 113 -9.90 -22.48 -20.53
N ASP A 114 -11.11 -23.04 -20.45
CA ASP A 114 -11.89 -23.23 -19.20
C ASP A 114 -11.06 -23.71 -17.99
N TYR A 115 -10.03 -24.54 -18.21
CA TYR A 115 -9.15 -25.03 -17.15
C TYR A 115 -8.12 -23.99 -16.66
N TYR A 116 -7.58 -23.19 -17.57
CA TYR A 116 -6.61 -22.15 -17.24
C TYR A 116 -7.28 -20.93 -16.60
N GLU A 117 -8.52 -20.64 -17.00
CA GLU A 117 -9.31 -19.53 -16.46
C GLU A 117 -9.53 -19.68 -14.95
N GLN A 118 -9.86 -20.90 -14.49
CA GLN A 118 -10.04 -21.19 -13.06
C GLN A 118 -8.79 -20.88 -12.23
N ARG A 119 -7.62 -21.28 -12.70
CA ARG A 119 -6.36 -21.08 -11.96
C ARG A 119 -6.04 -19.59 -11.84
N VAL A 120 -6.29 -18.84 -12.91
CA VAL A 120 -6.09 -17.38 -12.93
C VAL A 120 -7.05 -16.69 -11.97
N VAL A 121 -8.34 -17.06 -11.97
CA VAL A 121 -9.34 -16.50 -11.04
C VAL A 121 -8.94 -16.76 -9.58
N VAL A 122 -8.59 -17.99 -9.23
CA VAL A 122 -8.17 -18.35 -7.86
C VAL A 122 -6.89 -17.61 -7.46
N PHE A 123 -5.91 -17.51 -8.37
CA PHE A 123 -4.68 -16.77 -8.12
C PHE A 123 -4.93 -15.28 -7.86
N LEU A 124 -5.80 -14.66 -8.67
CA LEU A 124 -6.17 -13.25 -8.53
C LEU A 124 -6.91 -12.99 -7.21
N LEU A 125 -7.88 -13.84 -6.85
CA LEU A 125 -8.60 -13.75 -5.57
C LEU A 125 -7.65 -13.81 -4.36
N ILE A 126 -6.77 -14.82 -4.34
CA ILE A 126 -5.81 -15.01 -3.25
C ILE A 126 -4.86 -13.81 -3.17
N SER A 127 -4.33 -13.35 -4.31
CA SER A 127 -3.41 -12.22 -4.37
C SER A 127 -4.06 -10.93 -3.89
N THR A 128 -5.30 -10.65 -4.31
CA THR A 128 -6.05 -9.48 -3.87
C THR A 128 -6.38 -9.57 -2.37
N PHE A 129 -6.76 -10.74 -1.86
CA PHE A 129 -6.96 -10.95 -0.42
C PHE A 129 -5.69 -10.61 0.40
N PHE A 130 -4.53 -11.14 0.02
CA PHE A 130 -3.28 -10.81 0.72
C PHE A 130 -2.88 -9.34 0.60
N SER A 131 -3.10 -8.72 -0.57
CA SER A 131 -2.85 -7.27 -0.74
C SER A 131 -3.72 -6.44 0.20
N SER A 132 -4.99 -6.82 0.37
CA SER A 132 -5.93 -6.12 1.24
C SER A 132 -5.51 -6.20 2.72
N LEU A 133 -5.09 -7.39 3.18
CA LEU A 133 -4.56 -7.58 4.54
C LEU A 133 -3.31 -6.74 4.76
N TYR A 134 -2.42 -6.69 3.78
CA TYR A 134 -1.18 -5.92 3.89
C TYR A 134 -1.43 -4.41 3.93
N ILE A 135 -2.36 -3.90 3.10
CA ILE A 135 -2.81 -2.50 3.14
C ILE A 135 -3.41 -2.18 4.51
N PHE A 136 -4.29 -3.04 5.01
CA PHE A 136 -4.92 -2.86 6.32
C PHE A 136 -3.89 -2.82 7.45
N TYR A 137 -2.92 -3.75 7.45
CA TYR A 137 -1.79 -3.75 8.39
C TYR A 137 -1.00 -2.43 8.33
N MET A 138 -0.67 -1.96 7.14
CA MET A 138 0.09 -0.72 6.96
C MET A 138 -0.70 0.52 7.40
N LEU A 139 -2.01 0.54 7.17
CA LEU A 139 -2.92 1.57 7.67
C LEU A 139 -2.95 1.60 9.20
N MET A 140 -3.14 0.45 9.84
CA MET A 140 -3.14 0.37 11.30
C MET A 140 -1.80 0.83 11.92
N LYS A 141 -0.69 0.44 11.29
CA LYS A 141 0.65 0.88 11.70
C LYS A 141 0.82 2.40 11.57
N LEU A 142 0.25 3.01 10.53
CA LEU A 142 0.24 4.45 10.32
C LEU A 142 -0.61 5.17 11.36
N ILE A 143 -1.84 4.72 11.59
CA ILE A 143 -2.75 5.29 12.59
C ILE A 143 -2.12 5.23 13.99
N PHE A 144 -1.64 4.05 14.41
CA PHE A 144 -1.02 3.89 15.72
C PHE A 144 0.17 4.83 15.94
N ARG A 145 0.97 5.04 14.89
CA ARG A 145 2.09 5.98 14.93
C ARG A 145 1.63 7.42 15.09
N TYR A 146 0.61 7.86 14.34
CA TYR A 146 0.04 9.20 14.50
C TYR A 146 -0.57 9.40 15.88
N SER A 147 -1.29 8.41 16.41
CA SER A 147 -1.84 8.48 17.76
C SER A 147 -0.75 8.60 18.82
N LYS A 148 0.39 7.91 18.66
CA LYS A 148 1.54 8.05 19.57
C LYS A 148 2.18 9.44 19.46
N LEU A 149 2.27 10.00 18.27
CA LEU A 149 2.80 11.36 18.06
C LEU A 149 1.90 12.41 18.72
N MET A 150 0.58 12.32 18.56
CA MET A 150 -0.36 13.29 19.15
C MET A 150 -0.44 13.22 20.68
N LYS A 151 -0.16 12.07 21.31
CA LYS A 151 -0.11 11.96 22.78
C LYS A 151 1.11 12.63 23.42
N ASN A 152 2.12 12.97 22.62
CA ASN A 152 3.39 13.55 23.08
C ASN A 152 3.51 15.05 22.76
N LEU A 153 2.47 15.66 22.20
CA LEU A 153 2.32 17.11 21.99
C LEU A 153 1.49 17.69 23.12
#